data_AF-F4KVK9-F1
#
_entry.id   AF-F4KVK9-F1
#
_cell.length_a   1.000
_cell.length_b   1.000
_cell.length_c   1.000
_cell.angle_alpha   90.00
_cell.angle_beta   90.00
_cell.angle_gamma   90.00
#
_symmetry.space_group_name_H-M   'P 1'
#
loop_
_entity.id
_entity.type
_entity.pdbx_description
1 polymer ?
#
loop_
_entity_poly.entity_id
_entity_poly.type
_entity_poly.pdbx_seq_one_letter_code
_entity_poly.pdbx_strand_id
1 'polypeptide(L)'
;MNYQEQLLDIRWREKRMSIIQRDNWKCQNCSNESYKENYQYGLIFSNKLPHGASPTTYHKEKFITHIWDLKNNTIKIAFTQEPIFSPDKSYVAVYKEGKKHPQLLALKIIENEKIELNADIFAIITNGIKGKVSEKTFEEVYRPEREEDKWELVLGLHVHHKYYQNGLLAWQYPKEALITLCWECHEKLHSDTIIAILDSNGNEIGKLTPCRRCSGAGMFPEHVHVESGICFRCHGAKYEEMI
;
A
#
# COMPACT_ATOMS: atom_id res chain seq x y z
N MET A 1 -29.30 4.73 -2.49
CA MET A 1 -27.99 4.25 -2.03
C MET A 1 -27.17 5.46 -1.61
N ASN A 2 -26.92 5.61 -0.32
CA ASN A 2 -26.10 6.70 0.23
C ASN A 2 -24.63 6.52 -0.16
N TYR A 3 -23.78 7.54 0.05
CA TYR A 3 -22.38 7.51 -0.37
C TYR A 3 -21.57 6.35 0.24
N GLN A 4 -21.78 6.05 1.53
CA GLN A 4 -21.09 4.97 2.23
C GLN A 4 -21.45 3.60 1.66
N GLU A 5 -22.73 3.36 1.35
CA GLU A 5 -23.19 2.14 0.70
C GLU A 5 -22.52 1.95 -0.67
N GLN A 6 -22.27 3.05 -1.42
CA GLN A 6 -21.55 2.95 -2.69
C GLN A 6 -20.10 2.50 -2.50
N LEU A 7 -19.44 2.93 -1.42
CA LEU A 7 -18.06 2.53 -1.12
C LEU A 7 -17.93 1.05 -0.74
N LEU A 8 -19.02 0.44 -0.26
CA LEU A 8 -19.08 -0.99 0.07
C LEU A 8 -19.53 -1.85 -1.13
N ASP A 9 -20.13 -1.24 -2.15
CA ASP A 9 -20.62 -1.91 -3.35
C ASP A 9 -19.49 -2.58 -4.14
N ILE A 10 -19.76 -3.78 -4.67
CA ILE A 10 -18.80 -4.54 -5.47
C ILE A 10 -18.30 -3.77 -6.69
N ARG A 11 -19.16 -2.96 -7.32
CA ARG A 11 -18.83 -2.13 -8.48
C ARG A 11 -17.78 -1.08 -8.14
N TRP A 12 -17.86 -0.48 -6.96
CA TRP A 12 -16.82 0.41 -6.48
C TRP A 12 -15.54 -0.35 -6.15
N ARG A 13 -15.63 -1.51 -5.50
CA ARG A 13 -14.45 -2.34 -5.18
C ARG A 13 -13.67 -2.71 -6.44
N GLU A 14 -14.36 -3.12 -7.50
CA GLU A 14 -13.79 -3.42 -8.82
C GLU A 14 -13.20 -2.17 -9.49
N LYS A 15 -13.95 -1.07 -9.53
CA LYS A 15 -13.46 0.21 -10.08
C LYS A 15 -12.20 0.66 -9.35
N ARG A 16 -12.23 0.71 -8.01
CA ARG A 16 -11.10 1.08 -7.15
C ARG A 16 -9.88 0.23 -7.47
N MET A 17 -10.05 -1.08 -7.62
CA MET A 17 -8.93 -1.96 -7.96
C MET A 17 -8.38 -1.68 -9.35
N SER A 18 -9.24 -1.45 -10.35
CA SER A 18 -8.79 -1.08 -11.69
C SER A 18 -8.00 0.25 -11.72
N ILE A 19 -8.31 1.20 -10.82
CA ILE A 19 -7.59 2.47 -10.70
C ILE A 19 -6.23 2.27 -10.02
N ILE A 20 -6.18 1.50 -8.93
CA ILE A 20 -4.91 1.18 -8.26
C ILE A 20 -3.96 0.41 -9.20
N GLN A 21 -4.48 -0.51 -10.01
CA GLN A 21 -3.71 -1.22 -11.03
C GLN A 21 -3.22 -0.29 -12.13
N ARG A 22 -4.08 0.60 -12.65
CA ARG A 22 -3.67 1.64 -13.62
C ARG A 22 -2.52 2.48 -13.07
N ASP A 23 -2.59 2.82 -11.79
CA ASP A 23 -1.62 3.64 -11.07
C ASP A 23 -0.42 2.81 -10.56
N ASN A 24 -0.25 1.57 -11.04
CA ASN A 24 0.85 0.65 -10.74
C ASN A 24 1.10 0.43 -9.24
N TRP A 25 0.03 0.40 -8.44
CA TRP A 25 0.10 0.28 -6.98
C TRP A 25 0.98 1.38 -6.35
N LYS A 26 1.05 2.57 -6.96
CA LYS A 26 1.78 3.72 -6.45
C LYS A 26 0.84 4.86 -6.12
N CYS A 27 1.12 5.54 -5.01
CA CYS A 27 0.63 6.88 -4.81
C CYS A 27 1.10 7.78 -5.96
N GLN A 28 0.18 8.45 -6.63
CA GLN A 28 0.45 9.32 -7.78
C GLN A 28 1.04 10.69 -7.38
N ASN A 29 1.32 10.90 -6.09
CA ASN A 29 1.95 12.13 -5.58
C ASN A 29 3.37 11.87 -5.05
N CYS A 30 3.55 10.82 -4.24
CA CYS A 30 4.86 10.52 -3.62
C CYS A 30 5.50 9.20 -4.09
N SER A 31 4.91 8.47 -5.03
CA SER A 31 5.44 7.19 -5.51
C SER A 31 5.72 6.15 -4.42
N ASN A 32 4.97 6.21 -3.31
CA ASN A 32 5.14 5.42 -2.08
C ASN A 32 6.37 5.77 -1.22
N GLU A 33 7.03 6.89 -1.46
CA GLU A 33 8.17 7.35 -0.63
C GLU A 33 7.81 7.51 0.85
N SER A 34 6.60 7.98 1.16
CA SER A 34 6.10 8.04 2.55
C SER A 34 6.20 6.71 3.29
N TYR A 35 6.09 5.56 2.60
CA TYR A 35 6.24 4.27 3.27
C TYR A 35 7.69 4.04 3.75
N LYS A 36 8.69 4.60 3.06
CA LYS A 36 10.12 4.48 3.43
C LYS A 36 10.46 5.20 4.71
N GLU A 37 9.82 6.35 4.91
CA GLU A 37 10.04 7.19 6.06
C GLU A 37 9.36 6.60 7.31
N ASN A 38 8.22 5.93 7.12
CA ASN A 38 7.36 5.50 8.22
C ASN A 38 7.50 4.02 8.61
N TYR A 39 8.08 3.16 7.76
CA TYR A 39 8.07 1.71 7.95
C TYR A 39 9.43 1.05 7.73
N GLN A 40 9.52 -0.22 8.15
CA GLN A 40 10.73 -1.02 8.02
C GLN A 40 10.79 -1.74 6.69
N TYR A 41 12.02 -2.00 6.24
CA TYR A 41 12.31 -2.58 4.93
C TYR A 41 13.23 -3.79 5.11
N GLY A 42 12.92 -4.85 4.36
CA GLY A 42 13.76 -6.04 4.30
C GLY A 42 13.61 -6.77 2.97
N LEU A 43 14.46 -7.75 2.76
CA LEU A 43 14.49 -8.55 1.55
C LEU A 43 13.76 -9.87 1.75
N ILE A 44 12.93 -10.27 0.77
CA ILE A 44 12.35 -11.61 0.64
C ILE A 44 12.95 -12.23 -0.61
N PHE A 45 13.49 -13.45 -0.48
CA PHE A 45 14.10 -14.17 -1.59
C PHE A 45 13.10 -15.00 -2.37
N SER A 46 13.35 -15.14 -3.68
CA SER A 46 12.73 -16.19 -4.48
C SER A 46 13.26 -17.58 -4.12
N ASN A 47 12.42 -18.58 -4.31
CA ASN A 47 12.72 -20.01 -4.26
C ASN A 47 13.60 -20.46 -5.45
N LYS A 48 13.66 -19.69 -6.54
CA LYS A 48 14.51 -19.98 -7.72
C LYS A 48 15.97 -19.62 -7.49
N LEU A 49 16.27 -18.75 -6.52
CA LEU A 49 17.66 -18.49 -6.14
C LEU A 49 18.29 -19.81 -5.64
N PRO A 50 19.50 -20.15 -6.11
CA PRO A 50 19.85 -21.52 -6.49
C PRO A 50 19.93 -22.59 -5.39
N HIS A 51 19.53 -22.33 -4.14
CA HIS A 51 19.78 -23.27 -3.05
C HIS A 51 18.75 -23.27 -1.91
N GLY A 52 17.46 -23.03 -2.19
CA GLY A 52 16.40 -23.31 -1.21
C GLY A 52 16.44 -22.47 0.07
N ALA A 53 17.20 -21.37 0.08
CA ALA A 53 17.26 -20.40 1.16
C ALA A 53 16.00 -19.53 1.27
N SER A 54 14.97 -19.82 0.45
CA SER A 54 13.63 -19.26 0.62
C SER A 54 12.78 -20.21 1.46
N PRO A 55 12.49 -19.85 2.71
CA PRO A 55 11.54 -20.55 3.57
C PRO A 55 10.09 -20.13 3.26
N THR A 56 9.82 -19.60 2.07
CA THR A 56 8.48 -19.25 1.66
C THR A 56 7.68 -20.54 1.43
N THR A 57 6.87 -20.90 2.42
CA THR A 57 6.18 -22.20 2.48
C THR A 57 4.69 -22.00 2.72
N TYR A 58 3.89 -22.90 2.13
CA TYR A 58 2.47 -22.97 2.39
C TYR A 58 2.24 -23.89 3.59
N HIS A 59 1.71 -23.38 4.69
CA HIS A 59 1.44 -24.18 5.88
C HIS A 59 0.11 -23.77 6.51
N LYS A 60 -0.80 -24.74 6.67
CA LYS A 60 -2.15 -24.56 7.25
C LYS A 60 -2.90 -23.37 6.66
N GLU A 61 -2.99 -23.32 5.33
CA GLU A 61 -3.69 -22.27 4.57
C GLU A 61 -3.11 -20.86 4.74
N LYS A 62 -1.87 -20.75 5.24
CA LYS A 62 -1.14 -19.50 5.36
C LYS A 62 0.16 -19.57 4.59
N PHE A 63 0.46 -18.47 3.92
CA PHE A 63 1.76 -18.27 3.32
C PHE A 63 2.69 -17.71 4.39
N ILE A 64 3.76 -18.44 4.68
CA ILE A 64 4.80 -18.01 5.61
C ILE A 64 5.95 -17.49 4.77
N THR A 65 6.46 -16.31 5.08
CA THR A 65 7.66 -15.78 4.41
C THR A 65 8.61 -15.16 5.42
N HIS A 66 9.89 -15.08 5.05
CA HIS A 66 10.94 -14.54 5.91
C HIS A 66 11.44 -13.23 5.31
N ILE A 67 11.31 -12.17 6.09
CA ILE A 67 11.79 -10.84 5.77
C ILE A 67 13.16 -10.70 6.42
N TRP A 68 14.18 -10.56 5.58
CA TRP A 68 15.54 -10.32 6.01
C TRP A 68 15.75 -8.82 6.20
N ASP A 69 15.68 -8.37 7.44
CA ASP A 69 16.00 -6.99 7.80
C ASP A 69 17.52 -6.86 7.81
N LEU A 70 18.07 -6.27 6.76
CA LEU A 70 19.51 -6.18 6.55
C LEU A 70 20.14 -5.12 7.46
N LYS A 71 19.41 -4.04 7.78
CA LYS A 71 19.88 -2.96 8.68
C LYS A 71 20.11 -3.47 10.10
N ASN A 72 19.11 -4.16 10.64
CA ASN A 72 19.19 -4.72 12.00
C ASN A 72 19.84 -6.10 12.03
N ASN A 73 20.06 -6.68 10.85
CA ASN A 73 20.53 -8.02 10.67
C ASN A 73 19.67 -9.03 11.48
N THR A 74 18.38 -9.07 11.16
CA THR A 74 17.46 -10.01 11.79
C THR A 74 16.55 -10.66 10.76
N ILE A 75 16.00 -11.81 11.10
CA ILE A 75 15.01 -12.51 10.30
C ILE A 75 13.66 -12.33 10.97
N LYS A 76 12.69 -11.81 10.22
CA LYS A 76 11.32 -11.63 10.69
C LYS A 76 10.42 -12.60 9.92
N ILE A 77 9.50 -13.26 10.61
CA ILE A 77 8.58 -14.21 9.99
C ILE A 77 7.22 -13.54 9.84
N ALA A 78 6.79 -13.32 8.60
CA ALA A 78 5.50 -12.74 8.26
C ALA A 78 4.54 -13.81 7.75
N PHE A 79 3.24 -13.59 7.97
CA PHE A 79 2.16 -14.48 7.56
C PHE A 79 1.17 -13.72 6.67
N THR A 80 0.81 -14.28 5.53
CA THR A 80 -0.27 -13.75 4.68
C THR A 80 -1.33 -14.82 4.43
N GLN A 81 -2.58 -14.38 4.25
CA GLN A 81 -3.72 -15.27 4.03
C GLN A 81 -3.83 -15.74 2.58
N GLU A 82 -3.39 -14.90 1.64
CA GLU A 82 -3.35 -15.20 0.20
C GLU A 82 -1.90 -15.40 -0.26
N PRO A 83 -1.66 -16.12 -1.36
CA PRO A 83 -0.37 -16.17 -2.04
C PRO A 83 -0.13 -14.83 -2.77
N ILE A 84 0.15 -13.78 -2.01
CA ILE A 84 0.34 -12.42 -2.55
C ILE A 84 1.70 -12.28 -3.28
N PHE A 85 2.50 -13.35 -3.30
CA PHE A 85 3.84 -13.36 -3.85
C PHE A 85 4.01 -14.56 -4.78
N SER A 86 4.79 -14.34 -5.82
CA SER A 86 5.27 -15.41 -6.67
C SER A 86 6.54 -15.99 -6.05
N PRO A 87 6.60 -17.31 -5.76
CA PRO A 87 7.79 -17.94 -5.18
C PRO A 87 9.04 -17.81 -6.05
N ASP A 88 8.93 -17.41 -7.32
CA ASP A 88 10.06 -17.24 -8.22
C ASP A 88 10.60 -15.81 -8.32
N LYS A 89 9.96 -14.85 -7.64
CA LYS A 89 10.38 -13.46 -7.57
C LYS A 89 10.93 -13.14 -6.18
N SER A 90 11.86 -12.19 -6.14
CA SER A 90 12.32 -11.60 -4.88
C SER A 90 11.64 -10.25 -4.67
N TYR A 91 11.56 -9.83 -3.41
CA TYR A 91 10.84 -8.62 -3.03
C TYR A 91 11.59 -7.80 -2.01
N VAL A 92 11.53 -6.48 -2.16
CA VAL A 92 11.68 -5.56 -1.05
C VAL A 92 10.33 -5.48 -0.33
N ALA A 93 10.30 -6.01 0.89
CA ALA A 93 9.14 -6.02 1.75
C ALA A 93 9.13 -4.78 2.65
N VAL A 94 8.00 -4.08 2.66
CA VAL A 94 7.72 -3.00 3.60
C VAL A 94 6.84 -3.54 4.70
N TYR A 95 7.25 -3.39 5.96
CA TYR A 95 6.56 -3.97 7.09
C TYR A 95 6.59 -3.08 8.33
N LYS A 96 5.66 -3.34 9.25
CA LYS A 96 5.68 -2.77 10.60
C LYS A 96 5.69 -3.88 11.64
N GLU A 97 6.26 -3.60 12.80
CA GLU A 97 6.22 -4.54 13.92
C GLU A 97 4.79 -4.70 14.43
N GLY A 98 4.37 -5.94 14.65
CA GLY A 98 3.08 -6.29 15.23
C GLY A 98 3.23 -6.98 16.59
N LYS A 99 2.12 -7.21 17.29
CA LYS A 99 2.13 -7.80 18.65
C LYS A 99 2.78 -9.19 18.73
N LYS A 100 2.66 -9.99 17.66
CA LYS A 100 3.21 -11.36 17.59
C LYS A 100 4.17 -11.54 16.41
N HIS A 101 3.81 -10.95 15.27
CA HIS A 101 4.54 -11.07 14.02
C HIS A 101 4.51 -9.73 13.28
N PRO A 102 5.52 -9.43 12.46
CA PRO A 102 5.48 -8.28 11.55
C PRO A 102 4.23 -8.33 10.65
N GLN A 103 3.68 -7.16 10.38
CA GLN A 103 2.61 -6.97 9.40
C GLN A 103 3.22 -6.45 8.11
N LEU A 104 3.07 -7.22 7.03
CA LEU A 104 3.48 -6.79 5.71
C LEU A 104 2.50 -5.74 5.17
N LEU A 105 3.05 -4.64 4.66
CA LEU A 105 2.30 -3.50 4.16
C LEU A 105 2.44 -3.37 2.65
N ALA A 106 3.61 -3.66 2.10
CA ALA A 106 3.83 -3.52 0.67
C ALA A 106 4.96 -4.42 0.16
N LEU A 107 4.94 -4.67 -1.16
CA LEU A 107 5.89 -5.50 -1.88
C LEU A 107 6.31 -4.82 -3.16
N LYS A 108 7.60 -4.53 -3.24
CA LYS A 108 8.26 -4.09 -4.45
C LYS A 108 9.09 -5.22 -5.03
N ILE A 109 8.88 -5.54 -6.30
CA ILE A 109 9.65 -6.57 -6.99
C ILE A 109 11.10 -6.11 -7.12
N ILE A 110 12.03 -7.01 -6.84
CA ILE A 110 13.45 -6.86 -7.13
C ILE A 110 13.88 -8.04 -8.01
N GLU A 111 14.56 -7.72 -9.10
CA GLU A 111 15.13 -8.69 -10.02
C GLU A 111 16.17 -9.56 -9.31
N ASN A 112 16.11 -10.88 -9.53
CA ASN A 112 16.96 -11.84 -8.82
C ASN A 112 18.46 -11.60 -9.11
N GLU A 113 18.79 -11.13 -10.30
CA GLU A 113 20.14 -10.76 -10.75
C GLU A 113 20.73 -9.56 -10.02
N LYS A 114 19.91 -8.73 -9.36
CA LYS A 114 20.36 -7.61 -8.51
C LYS A 114 20.70 -8.05 -7.08
N ILE A 115 20.47 -9.33 -6.77
CA ILE A 115 20.76 -9.92 -5.46
C ILE A 115 22.07 -10.70 -5.55
N GLU A 116 23.09 -10.15 -4.91
CA GLU A 116 24.41 -10.75 -4.76
C GLU A 116 24.60 -11.21 -3.31
N LEU A 117 25.06 -12.46 -3.15
CA LEU A 117 25.34 -13.07 -1.85
C LEU A 117 26.85 -13.21 -1.67
N ASN A 118 27.37 -12.74 -0.53
CA ASN A 118 28.81 -12.70 -0.18
C ASN A 118 29.33 -13.97 0.50
N ALA A 119 28.46 -14.94 0.77
CA ALA A 119 28.84 -16.19 1.42
C ALA A 119 28.21 -17.38 0.73
N ASP A 120 28.84 -18.54 0.89
CA ASP A 120 28.22 -19.78 0.50
C ASP A 120 26.93 -20.03 1.29
N ILE A 121 26.08 -20.86 0.70
CA ILE A 121 24.74 -21.10 1.19
C ILE A 121 24.74 -21.90 2.50
N PHE A 122 25.72 -22.78 2.73
CA PHE A 122 25.80 -23.55 3.96
C PHE A 122 26.01 -22.61 5.15
N ALA A 123 26.84 -21.58 4.97
CA ALA A 123 27.00 -20.52 5.94
C ALA A 123 25.69 -19.74 6.15
N ILE A 124 24.94 -19.37 5.10
CA ILE A 124 23.67 -18.63 5.23
C ILE A 124 22.63 -19.44 6.04
N ILE A 125 22.50 -20.74 5.77
CA ILE A 125 21.54 -21.61 6.44
C ILE A 125 21.93 -21.82 7.91
N THR A 126 23.20 -22.07 8.19
CA THR A 126 23.68 -22.38 9.56
C THR A 126 23.76 -21.15 10.45
N ASN A 127 24.12 -20.00 9.89
CA ASN A 127 24.50 -18.81 10.66
C ASN A 127 23.66 -17.56 10.32
N GLY A 128 22.51 -17.72 9.61
CA GLY A 128 21.67 -16.61 9.13
C GLY A 128 22.35 -15.77 8.03
N ILE A 129 21.74 -14.68 7.55
CA ILE A 129 22.29 -13.86 6.45
C ILE A 129 23.26 -12.76 6.89
N LYS A 130 23.65 -12.72 8.17
CA LYS A 130 24.52 -11.67 8.72
C LYS A 130 25.82 -11.53 7.96
N GLY A 131 25.98 -10.39 7.28
CA GLY A 131 27.15 -10.08 6.46
C GLY A 131 27.25 -10.87 5.16
N LYS A 132 26.15 -11.49 4.70
CA LYS A 132 26.13 -12.40 3.53
C LYS A 132 25.38 -11.85 2.33
N VAL A 133 24.86 -10.63 2.44
CA VAL A 133 24.35 -9.85 1.31
C VAL A 133 25.44 -8.86 0.91
N SER A 134 25.63 -8.63 -0.39
CA SER A 134 26.60 -7.64 -0.87
C SER A 134 26.16 -6.22 -0.56
N GLU A 135 27.12 -5.29 -0.50
CA GLU A 135 26.83 -3.86 -0.34
C GLU A 135 25.89 -3.36 -1.44
N LYS A 136 26.08 -3.82 -2.69
CA LYS A 136 25.20 -3.46 -3.81
C LYS A 136 23.76 -3.88 -3.58
N THR A 137 23.53 -5.08 -3.04
CA THR A 137 22.18 -5.54 -2.73
C THR A 137 21.59 -4.79 -1.55
N PHE A 138 22.40 -4.44 -0.54
CA PHE A 138 21.96 -3.56 0.55
C PHE A 138 21.49 -2.20 -0.01
N GLU A 139 22.30 -1.57 -0.86
CA GLU A 139 21.96 -0.31 -1.52
C GLU A 139 20.69 -0.43 -2.38
N GLU A 140 20.53 -1.51 -3.16
CA GLU A 140 19.35 -1.73 -4.00
C GLU A 140 18.05 -1.90 -3.19
N VAL A 141 18.13 -2.44 -1.96
CA VAL A 141 16.96 -2.57 -1.06
C VAL A 141 16.54 -1.22 -0.47
N TYR A 142 17.50 -0.36 -0.11
CA TYR A 142 17.23 0.88 0.66
C TYR A 142 17.35 2.19 -0.15
N ARG A 143 17.74 2.14 -1.43
CA ARG A 143 17.77 3.32 -2.32
C ARG A 143 16.41 4.01 -2.42
N PRO A 144 16.35 5.28 -2.88
CA PRO A 144 15.09 5.96 -3.26
C PRO A 144 14.26 5.22 -4.33
N GLU A 145 12.98 5.56 -4.42
CA GLU A 145 12.07 4.97 -5.42
C GLU A 145 12.41 5.47 -6.83
N ARG A 146 12.24 4.60 -7.82
CA ARG A 146 12.42 4.93 -9.24
C ARG A 146 11.11 4.75 -10.00
N GLU A 147 11.04 5.31 -11.20
CA GLU A 147 9.84 5.23 -12.04
C GLU A 147 9.55 3.78 -12.46
N GLU A 148 10.60 3.03 -12.85
CA GLU A 148 10.53 1.65 -13.29
C GLU A 148 10.21 0.63 -12.19
N ASP A 149 10.23 1.06 -10.92
CA ASP A 149 9.99 0.18 -9.77
C ASP A 149 8.58 -0.43 -9.84
N LYS A 150 8.49 -1.76 -9.77
CA LYS A 150 7.21 -2.48 -9.86
C LYS A 150 6.75 -2.90 -8.48
N TRP A 151 5.56 -2.46 -8.10
CA TRP A 151 4.91 -2.87 -6.87
C TRP A 151 3.85 -3.92 -7.18
N GLU A 152 3.80 -4.99 -6.38
CA GLU A 152 2.80 -6.06 -6.51
C GLU A 152 1.69 -5.93 -5.46
N LEU A 153 2.00 -5.30 -4.32
CA LEU A 153 1.05 -5.01 -3.26
C LEU A 153 1.44 -3.71 -2.58
N VAL A 154 0.45 -2.85 -2.31
CA VAL A 154 0.57 -1.74 -1.34
C VAL A 154 -0.75 -1.59 -0.60
N LEU A 155 -0.75 -1.86 0.71
CA LEU A 155 -1.89 -1.67 1.59
C LEU A 155 -2.00 -0.21 1.99
N GLY A 156 -3.23 0.29 2.13
CA GLY A 156 -3.47 1.69 2.56
C GLY A 156 -3.46 2.72 1.42
N LEU A 157 -3.54 2.29 0.15
CA LEU A 157 -3.83 3.20 -0.97
C LEU A 157 -5.32 3.54 -1.02
N HIS A 158 -5.62 4.79 -1.32
CA HIS A 158 -6.97 5.34 -1.45
C HIS A 158 -7.18 5.86 -2.86
N VAL A 159 -8.40 5.67 -3.40
CA VAL A 159 -8.81 6.30 -4.67
C VAL A 159 -9.62 7.54 -4.34
N HIS A 160 -9.15 8.68 -4.84
CA HIS A 160 -9.74 10.00 -4.62
C HIS A 160 -10.45 10.48 -5.88
N HIS A 161 -11.66 11.04 -5.71
CA HIS A 161 -12.41 11.73 -6.76
C HIS A 161 -11.94 13.18 -6.89
N LYS A 162 -11.48 13.58 -8.08
CA LYS A 162 -11.01 14.96 -8.36
C LYS A 162 -12.14 15.99 -8.41
N TYR A 163 -13.38 15.54 -8.59
CA TYR A 163 -14.60 16.33 -8.54
C TYR A 163 -15.78 15.41 -8.20
N TYR A 164 -16.89 15.99 -7.77
CA TYR A 164 -18.15 15.28 -7.59
C TYR A 164 -19.18 15.83 -8.58
N GLN A 165 -19.97 14.95 -9.19
CA GLN A 165 -20.99 15.31 -10.18
C GLN A 165 -22.34 14.72 -9.78
N ASN A 166 -23.37 15.55 -9.82
CA ASN A 166 -24.73 15.15 -9.49
C ASN A 166 -25.22 14.04 -10.43
N GLY A 167 -25.79 12.99 -9.83
CA GLY A 167 -26.32 11.83 -10.56
C GLY A 167 -25.29 10.74 -10.87
N LEU A 168 -23.99 10.94 -10.57
CA LEU A 168 -22.99 9.89 -10.69
C LEU A 168 -22.76 9.14 -9.37
N LEU A 169 -22.84 7.82 -9.46
CA LEU A 169 -22.39 6.90 -8.41
C LEU A 169 -20.86 6.77 -8.45
N ALA A 170 -20.26 6.37 -7.33
CA ALA A 170 -18.80 6.36 -7.13
C ALA A 170 -18.02 5.68 -8.26
N TRP A 171 -18.54 4.60 -8.86
CA TRP A 171 -17.90 3.84 -9.95
C TRP A 171 -18.17 4.38 -11.36
N GLN A 172 -19.16 5.26 -11.55
CA GLN A 172 -19.58 5.78 -12.85
C GLN A 172 -18.64 6.86 -13.40
N TYR A 173 -17.75 7.39 -12.56
CA TYR A 173 -16.80 8.41 -12.97
C TYR A 173 -15.81 7.88 -14.02
N PRO A 174 -15.39 8.72 -14.99
CA PRO A 174 -14.30 8.38 -15.89
C PRO A 174 -13.01 8.15 -15.09
N LYS A 175 -12.09 7.34 -15.61
CA LYS A 175 -10.88 6.96 -14.85
C LYS A 175 -10.03 8.19 -14.52
N GLU A 176 -10.01 9.17 -15.40
CA GLU A 176 -9.22 10.41 -15.33
C GLU A 176 -9.67 11.30 -14.16
N ALA A 177 -10.92 11.15 -13.72
CA ALA A 177 -11.49 11.81 -12.54
C ALA A 177 -11.06 11.14 -11.22
N LEU A 178 -10.32 10.03 -11.29
CA LEU A 178 -9.89 9.24 -10.14
C LEU A 178 -8.36 9.19 -10.07
N ILE A 179 -7.81 9.27 -8.86
CA ILE A 179 -6.37 9.22 -8.60
C ILE A 179 -6.06 8.38 -7.37
N THR A 180 -5.02 7.54 -7.44
CA THR A 180 -4.55 6.75 -6.31
C THR A 180 -3.57 7.54 -5.45
N LEU A 181 -3.81 7.62 -4.14
CA LEU A 181 -2.98 8.33 -3.17
C LEU A 181 -2.73 7.47 -1.93
N CYS A 182 -1.58 7.61 -1.27
CA CYS A 182 -1.41 7.10 0.09
C CYS A 182 -2.22 7.95 1.07
N TRP A 183 -2.38 7.47 2.31
CA TRP A 183 -3.12 8.20 3.35
C TRP A 183 -2.66 9.65 3.52
N GLU A 184 -1.36 9.89 3.70
CA GLU A 184 -0.80 11.22 3.94
C GLU A 184 -1.02 12.17 2.76
N CYS A 185 -0.77 11.69 1.53
CA CYS A 185 -1.01 12.50 0.33
C CYS A 185 -2.51 12.77 0.12
N HIS A 186 -3.37 11.81 0.46
CA HIS A 186 -4.82 11.99 0.39
C HIS A 186 -5.32 13.02 1.41
N GLU A 187 -4.85 12.95 2.65
CA GLU A 187 -5.20 13.90 3.71
C GLU A 187 -4.69 15.31 3.41
N LYS A 188 -3.44 15.42 2.94
CA LYS A 188 -2.86 16.69 2.49
C LYS A 188 -3.68 17.32 1.36
N LEU A 189 -4.12 16.53 0.39
CA LEU A 189 -4.96 17.02 -0.69
C LEU A 189 -6.27 17.64 -0.17
N HIS A 190 -6.94 17.01 0.80
CA HIS A 190 -8.16 17.58 1.40
C HIS A 190 -7.89 18.83 2.24
N SER A 191 -6.70 18.95 2.82
CA SER A 191 -6.31 20.13 3.59
C SER A 191 -5.97 21.32 2.68
N ASP A 192 -5.35 21.06 1.53
CA ASP A 192 -4.79 22.08 0.64
C ASP A 192 -5.75 22.48 -0.49
N THR A 193 -6.75 21.66 -0.79
CA THR A 193 -7.63 21.87 -1.97
C THR A 193 -9.10 21.76 -1.63
N ILE A 194 -9.90 22.54 -2.36
CA ILE A 194 -11.35 22.49 -2.30
C ILE A 194 -11.85 21.78 -3.55
N ILE A 195 -12.66 20.74 -3.38
CA ILE A 195 -13.13 19.91 -4.50
C ILE A 195 -14.42 20.48 -5.10
N ALA A 196 -14.46 20.61 -6.43
CA ALA A 196 -15.60 21.15 -7.15
C ALA A 196 -16.80 20.18 -7.15
N ILE A 197 -18.01 20.75 -7.13
CA ILE A 197 -19.29 20.07 -7.35
C ILE A 197 -19.82 20.50 -8.72
N LEU A 198 -20.16 19.52 -9.54
CA LEU A 198 -20.71 19.70 -10.87
C LEU A 198 -22.20 19.30 -10.90
N ASP A 199 -23.01 20.02 -11.68
CA ASP A 199 -24.37 19.58 -12.02
C ASP A 199 -24.36 18.35 -12.94
N SER A 200 -25.54 17.82 -13.28
CA SER A 200 -25.65 16.66 -14.17
C SER A 200 -25.08 16.90 -15.57
N ASN A 201 -24.94 18.17 -15.99
CA ASN A 201 -24.41 18.58 -17.29
C ASN A 201 -22.89 18.85 -17.24
N GLY A 202 -22.26 18.74 -16.08
CA GLY A 202 -20.83 18.99 -15.88
C GLY A 202 -20.45 20.44 -15.58
N ASN A 203 -21.42 21.33 -15.34
CA ASN A 203 -21.13 22.72 -14.97
C ASN A 203 -20.81 22.82 -13.47
N GLU A 204 -19.78 23.57 -13.09
CA GLU A 204 -19.47 23.83 -11.68
C GLU A 204 -20.60 24.64 -11.02
N ILE A 205 -21.19 24.08 -9.97
CA ILE A 205 -22.27 24.69 -9.19
C ILE A 205 -21.85 25.03 -7.76
N GLY A 206 -20.63 24.66 -7.38
CA GLY A 206 -20.11 24.94 -6.05
C GLY A 206 -18.89 24.10 -5.73
N LYS A 207 -18.60 24.06 -4.43
CA LYS A 207 -17.39 23.47 -3.88
C LYS A 207 -17.75 22.75 -2.57
N LEU A 208 -17.16 21.58 -2.35
CA LEU A 208 -17.40 20.80 -1.13
C LEU A 208 -16.60 21.36 0.04
N THR A 209 -17.24 21.42 1.19
CA THR A 209 -16.62 21.81 2.45
C THR A 209 -16.11 20.55 3.15
N PRO A 210 -14.79 20.41 3.40
CA PRO A 210 -14.28 19.30 4.18
C PRO A 210 -14.93 19.22 5.57
N CYS A 211 -15.11 18.00 6.07
CA CYS A 211 -15.71 17.76 7.38
C CYS A 211 -14.91 18.50 8.46
N ARG A 212 -15.57 19.31 9.28
CA ARG A 212 -14.92 20.17 10.30
C ARG A 212 -14.21 19.41 11.41
N ARG A 213 -14.44 18.10 11.52
CA ARG A 213 -13.81 17.24 12.53
C ARG A 213 -12.58 16.51 12.01
N CYS A 214 -12.66 15.92 10.81
CA CYS A 214 -11.58 15.12 10.24
C CYS A 214 -10.91 15.79 9.04
N SER A 215 -11.26 17.04 8.74
CA SER A 215 -10.72 17.81 7.62
C SER A 215 -10.75 17.08 6.28
N GLY A 216 -11.84 16.35 6.00
CA GLY A 216 -11.96 15.56 4.76
C GLY A 216 -11.34 14.17 4.78
N ALA A 217 -10.63 13.78 5.85
CA ALA A 217 -9.99 12.46 5.93
C ALA A 217 -11.01 11.31 6.01
N GLY A 218 -12.14 11.54 6.70
CA GLY A 218 -13.24 10.58 6.88
C GLY A 218 -12.98 9.50 7.96
N MET A 219 -11.75 9.36 8.42
CA MET A 219 -11.33 8.45 9.49
C MET A 219 -10.10 8.99 10.23
N PHE A 220 -9.78 8.40 11.37
CA PHE A 220 -8.60 8.66 12.20
C PHE A 220 -7.82 7.34 12.36
N PRO A 221 -6.65 7.18 11.71
CA PRO A 221 -5.87 5.94 11.76
C PRO A 221 -5.52 5.46 13.17
N GLU A 222 -5.28 6.39 14.10
CA GLU A 222 -4.95 6.12 15.51
C GLU A 222 -6.10 5.40 16.23
N HIS A 223 -7.32 5.60 15.75
CA HIS A 223 -8.55 5.04 16.31
C HIS A 223 -9.09 3.85 15.52
N VAL A 224 -8.29 3.22 14.64
CA VAL A 224 -8.74 2.06 13.83
C VAL A 224 -9.30 0.89 14.66
N HIS A 225 -8.93 0.82 15.94
CA HIS A 225 -9.43 -0.18 16.89
C HIS A 225 -10.85 0.10 17.43
N VAL A 226 -11.40 1.29 17.17
CA VAL A 226 -12.76 1.70 17.53
C VAL A 226 -13.51 2.00 16.24
N GLU A 227 -14.49 1.16 15.88
CA GLU A 227 -15.29 1.30 14.64
C GLU A 227 -14.46 1.57 13.38
N SER A 228 -13.32 0.89 13.24
CA SER A 228 -12.37 1.08 12.12
C SER A 228 -11.83 2.51 11.98
N GLY A 229 -11.89 3.31 13.05
CA GLY A 229 -11.41 4.68 13.08
C GLY A 229 -12.30 5.67 12.36
N ILE A 230 -13.54 5.31 12.02
CA ILE A 230 -14.43 6.19 11.25
C ILE A 230 -14.67 7.52 11.97
N CYS A 231 -14.70 8.62 11.23
CA CYS A 231 -15.00 9.92 11.82
C CYS A 231 -16.47 9.97 12.26
N PHE A 232 -16.74 10.01 13.56
CA PHE A 232 -18.10 10.04 14.12
C PHE A 232 -18.93 11.30 13.81
N ARG A 233 -18.36 12.29 13.10
CA ARG A 233 -19.14 13.45 12.63
C ARG A 233 -19.70 13.20 11.23
N CYS A 234 -18.84 12.85 10.28
CA CYS A 234 -19.27 12.62 8.90
C CYS A 234 -19.57 11.15 8.59
N HIS A 235 -19.32 10.24 9.53
CA HIS A 235 -19.41 8.79 9.34
C HIS A 235 -18.65 8.32 8.09
N GLY A 236 -17.51 8.95 7.77
CA GLY A 236 -16.74 8.63 6.56
C GLY A 236 -17.21 9.30 5.27
N ALA A 237 -18.23 10.16 5.31
CA ALA A 237 -18.69 10.94 4.16
C ALA A 237 -17.71 12.05 3.72
N LYS A 238 -16.76 12.42 4.59
CA LYS A 238 -15.65 13.37 4.37
C LYS A 238 -16.05 14.83 4.16
N TYR A 239 -17.21 15.14 3.60
CA TYR A 239 -17.65 16.51 3.32
C TYR A 239 -18.94 16.84 4.05
N GLU A 240 -19.12 18.10 4.46
CA GLU A 240 -20.29 18.55 5.24
C GLU A 240 -21.58 18.44 4.42
N GLU A 241 -21.52 18.59 3.10
CA GLU A 241 -22.67 18.45 2.20
C GLU A 241 -23.12 16.99 1.99
N MET A 242 -22.37 16.02 2.52
CA MET A 242 -22.63 14.58 2.38
C MET A 242 -22.95 13.88 3.71
N ILE A 243 -23.05 14.62 4.82
CA ILE A 243 -23.39 14.10 6.16
C ILE A 243 -24.91 13.90 6.30
#